data_AF-A0A8H4UWY6-F1
#
_entry.id   AF-A0A8H4UWY6-F1
#
_cell.length_a   1.000
_cell.length_b   1.000
_cell.length_c   1.000
_cell.angle_alpha   90.00
_cell.angle_beta   90.00
_cell.angle_gamma   90.00
#
_symmetry.space_group_name_H-M   'P 1'
#
loop_
_entity.id
_entity.type
_entity.pdbx_description
1 polymer ?
#
loop_
_entity_poly.entity_id
_entity_poly.type
_entity_poly.pdbx_seq_one_letter_code
_entity_poly.pdbx_strand_id
1 'polypeptide(L)'
;LSQLSEQETTIARDVILDSHPAKAIFFREIYLQEPAKAELVPYLELEHSGKLSPTSPRPQRLAKCQYDVVGGDRVPEYHESVVDVERKKRIKHVVIGKEHQASLSLDEFDIFVKICQESPLFKEAIAKFKLPEGFDYVIEPWPYGGRDRVTDDSRYFQGLIFAQDKRSGNPDSNFYAYPIPIIPVMDYHKREIVRIDKLATGGKGDPLTASDSDFKEDVIGHCTTAEYIPELLPKGTRNDLKELNVLQPNGPSFKVSQDESLVEWQKWRFRVGFNPREGATIHDIYYDGRSILYRLSISEMILDIRFIANKHLILEMEVPEIVQTICHLDAIAWVLSKYDKIRN
;
A
#
# COMPACT_ATOMS: atom_id res chain seq x y z
N LEU A 1 20.48 -12.61 -1.84
CA LEU A 1 19.86 -11.46 -1.16
C LEU A 1 19.69 -10.26 -2.10
N SER A 2 20.54 -10.14 -3.12
CA SER A 2 20.35 -9.21 -4.24
C SER A 2 18.96 -9.40 -4.88
N GLN A 3 18.33 -8.31 -5.31
CA GLN A 3 16.97 -8.32 -5.86
C GLN A 3 16.87 -9.15 -7.14
N LEU A 4 15.66 -9.65 -7.46
CA LEU A 4 15.44 -10.30 -8.75
C LEU A 4 15.68 -9.27 -9.86
N SER A 5 16.44 -9.68 -10.88
CA SER A 5 16.52 -8.92 -12.12
C SER A 5 15.20 -9.01 -12.89
N GLU A 6 14.98 -8.07 -13.81
CA GLU A 6 13.83 -8.10 -14.74
C GLU A 6 13.72 -9.43 -15.49
N GLN A 7 14.87 -9.98 -15.91
CA GLN A 7 14.92 -11.27 -16.60
C GLN A 7 14.51 -12.43 -15.69
N GLU A 8 14.97 -12.45 -14.43
CA GLU A 8 14.57 -13.48 -13.45
C GLU A 8 13.07 -13.39 -13.15
N THR A 9 12.53 -12.18 -13.00
CA THR A 9 11.09 -11.94 -12.83
C THR A 9 10.29 -12.42 -14.06
N THR A 10 10.80 -12.17 -15.26
CA THR A 10 10.20 -12.65 -16.52
C THR A 10 10.18 -14.17 -16.58
N ILE A 11 11.28 -14.84 -16.23
CA ILE A 11 11.34 -16.30 -16.15
C ILE A 11 10.30 -16.84 -15.17
N ALA A 12 10.20 -16.23 -13.99
CA ALA A 12 9.24 -16.65 -12.99
C ALA A 12 7.79 -16.52 -13.49
N ARG A 13 7.45 -15.39 -14.13
CA ARG A 13 6.16 -15.15 -14.79
C ARG A 13 5.85 -16.25 -15.81
N ASP A 14 6.79 -16.53 -16.72
CA ASP A 14 6.58 -17.47 -17.82
C ASP A 14 6.35 -18.89 -17.30
N VAL A 15 7.10 -19.32 -16.27
CA VAL A 15 6.87 -20.61 -15.60
C VAL A 15 5.46 -20.70 -14.99
N ILE A 16 4.91 -19.61 -14.45
CA ILE A 16 3.55 -19.57 -13.92
C ILE A 16 2.51 -19.62 -15.03
N LEU A 17 2.71 -18.89 -16.13
CA LEU A 17 1.82 -18.92 -17.30
C LEU A 17 1.76 -20.32 -17.91
N ASP A 18 2.92 -20.96 -18.12
CA ASP A 18 3.01 -22.32 -18.66
C ASP A 18 2.36 -23.37 -17.74
N SER A 19 2.33 -23.10 -16.43
CA SER A 19 1.69 -23.97 -15.44
C SER A 19 0.16 -23.91 -15.46
N HIS A 20 -0.45 -22.93 -16.14
CA HIS A 20 -1.90 -22.72 -16.20
C HIS A 20 -2.37 -22.46 -17.65
N PRO A 21 -2.24 -23.45 -18.55
CA PRO A 21 -2.59 -23.27 -19.95
C PRO A 21 -4.08 -22.91 -20.10
N ALA A 22 -4.36 -21.95 -20.99
CA ALA A 22 -5.71 -21.47 -21.31
C ALA A 22 -6.51 -20.90 -20.11
N LYS A 23 -5.81 -20.43 -19.06
CA LYS A 23 -6.41 -19.67 -17.96
C LYS A 23 -5.94 -18.22 -18.00
N ALA A 24 -6.79 -17.31 -17.56
CA ALA A 24 -6.37 -15.93 -17.32
C ALA A 24 -5.67 -15.86 -15.96
N ILE A 25 -4.51 -15.21 -15.94
CA ILE A 25 -3.69 -15.05 -14.73
C ILE A 25 -3.61 -13.57 -14.41
N PHE A 26 -3.94 -13.22 -13.17
CA PHE A 26 -3.73 -11.89 -12.63
C PHE A 26 -2.56 -11.96 -11.64
N PHE A 27 -1.39 -11.45 -12.06
CA PHE A 27 -0.24 -11.41 -11.16
C PHE A 27 -0.43 -10.31 -10.13
N ARG A 28 -0.27 -10.66 -8.84
CA ARG A 28 -0.24 -9.71 -7.75
C ARG A 28 1.20 -9.26 -7.52
N GLU A 29 2.08 -10.21 -7.25
CA GLU A 29 3.48 -9.92 -6.93
C GLU A 29 4.42 -11.04 -7.41
N ILE A 30 5.61 -10.65 -7.85
CA ILE A 30 6.75 -11.54 -8.09
C ILE A 30 7.99 -10.90 -7.47
N TYR A 31 8.61 -11.57 -6.50
CA TYR A 31 9.78 -11.04 -5.81
C TYR A 31 10.68 -12.16 -5.29
N LEU A 32 11.87 -11.80 -4.79
CA LEU A 32 12.83 -12.75 -4.27
C LEU A 32 12.24 -13.54 -3.10
N GLN A 33 12.20 -14.87 -3.21
CA GLN A 33 12.08 -15.74 -2.05
C GLN A 33 13.44 -15.77 -1.36
N GLU A 34 13.54 -15.16 -0.18
CA GLU A 34 14.77 -15.18 0.61
C GLU A 34 15.22 -16.63 0.85
N PRO A 35 16.53 -16.93 0.70
CA PRO A 35 17.03 -18.28 0.91
C PRO A 35 16.83 -18.75 2.35
N ALA A 36 16.68 -20.06 2.52
CA ALA A 36 16.60 -20.63 3.86
C ALA A 36 17.86 -20.30 4.66
N LYS A 37 17.70 -19.91 5.93
CA LYS A 37 18.82 -19.56 6.82
C LYS A 37 19.89 -20.65 6.87
N ALA A 38 19.47 -21.92 6.87
CA ALA A 38 20.36 -23.08 6.88
C ALA A 38 21.27 -23.17 5.63
N GLU A 39 20.84 -22.62 4.50
CA GLU A 39 21.63 -22.58 3.26
C GLU A 39 22.44 -21.28 3.14
N LEU A 40 21.88 -20.16 3.61
CA LEU A 40 22.51 -18.85 3.46
C LEU A 40 23.68 -18.64 4.43
N VAL A 41 23.56 -19.08 5.69
CA VAL A 41 24.61 -18.88 6.71
C VAL A 41 25.96 -19.48 6.27
N PRO A 42 26.05 -20.73 5.79
CA PRO A 42 27.32 -21.28 5.29
C PRO A 42 27.93 -20.48 4.14
N TYR A 43 27.09 -19.98 3.21
CA TYR A 43 27.55 -19.11 2.13
C TYR A 43 28.13 -17.79 2.67
N LEU A 44 27.47 -17.16 3.64
CA LEU A 44 27.94 -15.92 4.27
C LEU A 44 29.21 -16.12 5.09
N GLU A 45 29.37 -17.24 5.79
CA GLU A 45 30.61 -17.55 6.52
C GLU A 45 31.81 -17.72 5.57
N LEU A 46 31.61 -18.36 4.42
CA LEU A 46 32.63 -18.42 3.37
C LEU A 46 32.95 -17.03 2.81
N GLU A 47 31.93 -16.17 2.65
CA GLU A 47 32.10 -14.79 2.21
C GLU A 47 32.93 -13.98 3.20
N HIS A 48 32.54 -13.98 4.48
CA HIS A 48 33.21 -13.23 5.54
C HIS A 48 34.65 -13.70 5.77
N SER A 49 34.92 -14.99 5.60
CA SER A 49 36.27 -15.55 5.74
C SER A 49 37.15 -15.38 4.50
N GLY A 50 36.63 -14.76 3.42
CA GLY A 50 37.36 -14.58 2.16
C GLY A 50 37.62 -15.89 1.42
N LYS A 51 36.87 -16.95 1.72
CA LYS A 51 37.03 -18.31 1.16
C LYS A 51 36.03 -18.63 0.04
N LEU A 52 35.21 -17.67 -0.36
CA LEU A 52 34.35 -17.85 -1.53
C LEU A 52 35.18 -18.12 -2.79
N SER A 53 34.76 -19.11 -3.56
CA SER A 53 35.28 -19.45 -4.88
C SER A 53 34.13 -19.55 -5.88
N PRO A 54 34.41 -19.58 -7.20
CA PRO A 54 33.40 -19.83 -8.22
C PRO A 54 32.64 -21.16 -8.05
N THR A 55 33.21 -22.11 -7.31
CA THR A 55 32.61 -23.43 -7.04
C THR A 55 31.97 -23.54 -5.66
N SER A 56 32.01 -22.47 -4.84
CA SER A 56 31.31 -22.46 -3.55
C SER A 56 29.80 -22.68 -3.77
N PRO A 57 29.16 -23.57 -2.98
CA PRO A 57 27.71 -23.77 -3.06
C PRO A 57 26.97 -22.45 -2.83
N ARG A 58 26.07 -22.12 -3.75
CA ARG A 58 25.17 -20.96 -3.63
C ARG A 58 23.77 -21.43 -3.23
N PRO A 59 23.05 -20.68 -2.37
CA PRO A 59 21.65 -20.93 -2.14
C PRO A 59 20.85 -20.84 -3.44
N GLN A 60 19.77 -21.60 -3.54
CA GLN A 60 18.93 -21.58 -4.74
C GLN A 60 18.38 -20.18 -5.01
N ARG A 61 18.33 -19.82 -6.28
CA ARG A 61 17.74 -18.55 -6.73
C ARG A 61 16.25 -18.74 -6.94
N LEU A 62 15.46 -18.31 -5.96
CA LEU A 62 14.03 -18.59 -5.89
C LEU A 62 13.19 -17.31 -6.01
N ALA A 63 12.13 -17.35 -6.79
CA ALA A 63 11.12 -16.30 -6.88
C ALA A 63 9.83 -16.75 -6.20
N LYS A 64 9.30 -15.94 -5.28
CA LYS A 64 7.94 -16.06 -4.73
C LYS A 64 6.99 -15.38 -5.72
N CYS A 65 5.96 -16.11 -6.15
CA CYS A 65 4.94 -15.62 -7.07
C CYS A 65 3.57 -15.71 -6.38
N GLN A 66 2.83 -14.61 -6.38
CA GLN A 66 1.47 -14.51 -5.87
C GLN A 66 0.57 -14.03 -7.01
N TYR A 67 -0.51 -14.75 -7.28
CA TYR A 67 -1.34 -14.52 -8.46
C TYR A 67 -2.72 -15.14 -8.28
N ASP A 68 -3.70 -14.60 -8.99
CA ASP A 68 -5.01 -15.22 -9.11
C ASP A 68 -5.11 -15.99 -10.43
N VAL A 69 -5.75 -17.16 -10.36
CA VAL A 69 -6.15 -17.94 -11.54
C VAL A 69 -7.64 -17.75 -11.74
N VAL A 70 -8.04 -17.18 -12.88
CA VAL A 70 -9.46 -16.95 -13.19
C VAL A 70 -9.98 -18.10 -14.05
N GLY A 71 -10.87 -18.89 -13.47
CA GLY A 71 -11.54 -20.03 -14.10
C GLY A 71 -12.72 -19.65 -14.99
N GLY A 72 -13.44 -20.66 -15.50
CA GLY A 72 -14.60 -20.46 -16.36
C GLY A 72 -15.82 -19.88 -15.63
N ASP A 73 -15.89 -20.06 -14.31
CA ASP A 73 -16.88 -19.47 -13.41
C ASP A 73 -16.59 -18.01 -13.05
N ARG A 74 -15.45 -17.47 -13.53
CA ARG A 74 -14.96 -16.10 -13.29
C ARG A 74 -14.71 -15.76 -11.82
N VAL A 75 -14.63 -16.76 -10.94
CA VAL A 75 -14.23 -16.58 -9.55
C VAL A 75 -12.71 -16.76 -9.48
N PRO A 76 -11.94 -15.74 -9.06
CA PRO A 76 -10.49 -15.87 -8.96
C PRO A 76 -10.10 -16.83 -7.82
N GLU A 77 -9.21 -17.78 -8.10
CA GLU A 77 -8.55 -18.63 -7.09
C GLU A 77 -7.17 -18.03 -6.77
N TYR A 78 -6.91 -17.72 -5.51
CA TYR A 78 -5.62 -17.15 -5.11
C TYR A 78 -4.56 -18.24 -4.94
N HIS A 79 -3.44 -18.10 -5.66
CA HIS A 79 -2.37 -19.07 -5.73
C HIS A 79 -1.05 -18.46 -5.27
N GLU A 80 -0.26 -19.28 -4.59
CA GLU A 80 1.13 -18.96 -4.27
C GLU A 80 2.07 -20.02 -4.84
N SER A 81 3.19 -19.60 -5.41
CA SER A 81 4.20 -20.50 -5.95
C SER A 81 5.61 -20.03 -5.63
N VAL A 82 6.54 -20.98 -5.61
CA VAL A 82 7.98 -20.70 -5.59
C VAL A 82 8.58 -21.29 -6.85
N VAL A 83 9.28 -20.45 -7.61
CA VAL A 83 9.95 -20.81 -8.87
C VAL A 83 11.45 -20.76 -8.67
N ASP A 84 12.13 -21.85 -9.01
CA ASP A 84 13.58 -21.87 -9.21
C ASP A 84 13.86 -21.27 -10.60
N VAL A 85 14.40 -20.04 -10.62
CA VAL A 85 14.55 -19.27 -11.87
C VAL A 85 15.73 -19.76 -12.72
N GLU A 86 16.73 -20.38 -12.10
CA GLU A 86 17.86 -20.98 -12.82
C GLU A 86 17.42 -22.26 -13.53
N ARG A 87 16.64 -23.11 -12.83
CA ARG A 87 16.09 -24.35 -13.41
C ARG A 87 14.81 -24.15 -14.20
N LYS A 88 14.25 -22.93 -14.21
CA LYS A 88 12.97 -22.57 -14.85
C LYS A 88 11.84 -23.51 -14.44
N LYS A 89 11.73 -23.77 -13.14
CA LYS A 89 10.81 -24.80 -12.61
C LYS A 89 10.07 -24.31 -11.38
N ARG A 90 8.75 -24.55 -11.36
CA ARG A 90 7.94 -24.40 -10.15
C ARG A 90 8.28 -25.53 -9.17
N ILE A 91 8.81 -25.17 -8.00
CA ILE A 91 9.24 -26.12 -6.97
C ILE A 91 8.25 -26.22 -5.79
N LYS A 92 7.39 -25.22 -5.62
CA LYS A 92 6.29 -25.22 -4.65
C LYS A 92 5.07 -24.55 -5.27
N HIS A 93 3.89 -25.08 -4.97
CA HIS A 93 2.60 -24.52 -5.36
C HIS A 93 1.57 -24.78 -4.26
N VAL A 94 0.79 -23.76 -3.92
CA VAL A 94 -0.32 -23.85 -2.97
C VAL A 94 -1.48 -23.06 -3.57
N VAL A 95 -2.69 -23.64 -3.51
CA VAL A 95 -3.95 -22.92 -3.73
C VAL A 95 -4.45 -22.50 -2.35
N ILE A 96 -4.70 -21.21 -2.17
CA ILE A 96 -5.12 -20.65 -0.89
C ILE A 96 -6.63 -20.85 -0.73
N GLY A 97 -7.06 -21.27 0.46
CA GLY A 97 -8.46 -21.52 0.78
C GLY A 97 -9.33 -20.26 0.67
N LYS A 98 -10.61 -20.44 0.33
CA LYS A 98 -11.58 -19.35 0.09
C LYS A 98 -11.90 -18.54 1.35
N GLU A 99 -11.58 -19.07 2.51
CA GLU A 99 -11.64 -18.38 3.81
C GLU A 99 -10.58 -17.27 3.95
N HIS A 100 -9.58 -17.24 3.08
CA HIS A 100 -8.54 -16.22 3.08
C HIS A 100 -8.71 -15.25 1.92
N GLN A 101 -8.28 -14.01 2.13
CA GLN A 101 -8.31 -12.95 1.12
C GLN A 101 -6.88 -12.64 0.69
N ALA A 102 -6.67 -12.47 -0.62
CA ALA A 102 -5.38 -12.00 -1.15
C ALA A 102 -5.15 -10.52 -0.78
N SER A 103 -3.88 -10.08 -0.80
CA SER A 103 -3.50 -8.67 -0.71
C SER A 103 -4.27 -7.84 -1.73
N LEU A 104 -4.55 -6.58 -1.43
CA LEU A 104 -5.24 -5.69 -2.35
C LEU A 104 -4.30 -5.24 -3.47
N SER A 105 -4.81 -5.03 -4.69
CA SER A 105 -4.08 -4.34 -5.75
C SER A 105 -4.69 -2.97 -6.09
N LEU A 106 -3.88 -2.10 -6.69
CA LEU A 106 -4.33 -0.78 -7.14
C LEU A 106 -5.47 -0.87 -8.17
N ASP A 107 -5.41 -1.86 -9.07
CA ASP A 107 -6.49 -2.12 -10.04
C ASP A 107 -7.84 -2.41 -9.34
N GLU A 108 -7.83 -3.04 -8.16
CA GLU A 108 -9.05 -3.29 -7.41
C GLU A 108 -9.68 -1.99 -6.89
N PHE A 109 -8.85 -1.02 -6.52
CA PHE A 109 -9.29 0.32 -6.13
C PHE A 109 -9.83 1.12 -7.31
N ASP A 110 -9.20 1.04 -8.48
CA ASP A 110 -9.72 1.68 -9.71
C ASP A 110 -11.09 1.11 -10.11
N ILE A 111 -11.26 -0.22 -9.98
CA ILE A 111 -12.56 -0.88 -10.20
C ILE A 111 -13.59 -0.34 -9.20
N PHE A 112 -13.24 -0.20 -7.92
CA PHE A 112 -14.15 0.35 -6.92
C PHE A 112 -14.63 1.75 -7.28
N VAL A 113 -13.72 2.66 -7.63
CA VAL A 113 -14.05 4.04 -8.00
C VAL A 113 -15.01 4.05 -9.20
N LYS A 114 -14.72 3.25 -10.23
CA LYS A 114 -15.58 3.11 -11.41
C LYS A 114 -16.98 2.60 -11.05
N ILE A 115 -17.09 1.53 -10.24
CA ILE A 115 -18.38 0.96 -9.86
C ILE A 115 -19.19 1.93 -9.01
N CYS A 116 -18.55 2.70 -8.10
CA CYS A 116 -19.20 3.80 -7.40
C CYS A 116 -19.77 4.83 -8.37
N GLN A 117 -18.97 5.30 -9.33
CA GLN A 117 -19.41 6.29 -10.34
C GLN A 117 -20.55 5.79 -11.24
N GLU A 118 -20.64 4.49 -11.48
CA GLU A 118 -21.70 3.90 -12.31
C GLU A 118 -22.99 3.64 -11.50
N SER A 119 -22.86 3.39 -10.19
CA SER A 119 -23.94 2.96 -9.30
C SER A 119 -25.11 3.96 -9.16
N PRO A 120 -26.35 3.55 -9.47
CA PRO A 120 -27.55 4.34 -9.18
C PRO A 120 -27.72 4.62 -7.68
N LEU A 121 -27.39 3.64 -6.83
CA LEU A 121 -27.51 3.76 -5.38
C LEU A 121 -26.58 4.84 -4.83
N PHE A 122 -25.34 4.89 -5.33
CA PHE A 122 -24.38 5.94 -4.96
C PHE A 122 -24.81 7.31 -5.49
N LYS A 123 -25.25 7.38 -6.75
CA LYS A 123 -25.76 8.62 -7.37
C LYS A 123 -26.93 9.21 -6.61
N GLU A 124 -27.88 8.39 -6.18
CA GLU A 124 -29.02 8.84 -5.37
C GLU A 124 -28.56 9.35 -4.00
N ALA A 125 -27.60 8.68 -3.36
CA ALA A 125 -27.10 9.08 -2.05
C ALA A 125 -26.34 10.41 -2.12
N ILE A 126 -25.41 10.57 -3.07
CA ILE A 126 -24.59 11.79 -3.18
C ILE A 126 -25.43 13.01 -3.61
N ALA A 127 -26.48 12.80 -4.41
CA ALA A 127 -27.38 13.88 -4.86
C ALA A 127 -28.17 14.55 -3.74
N LYS A 128 -28.21 13.97 -2.52
CA LYS A 128 -28.85 14.58 -1.34
C LYS A 128 -28.02 15.73 -0.75
N PHE A 129 -26.75 15.84 -1.12
CA PHE A 129 -25.85 16.89 -0.66
C PHE A 129 -25.70 17.97 -1.74
N LYS A 130 -25.88 19.24 -1.36
CA LYS A 130 -25.69 20.38 -2.25
C LYS A 130 -24.27 20.92 -2.06
N LEU A 131 -23.37 20.51 -2.95
CA LEU A 131 -22.03 21.06 -2.97
C LEU A 131 -22.04 22.52 -3.45
N PRO A 132 -21.21 23.41 -2.88
CA PRO A 132 -21.05 24.77 -3.37
C PRO A 132 -20.60 24.82 -4.83
N GLU A 133 -20.88 25.92 -5.51
CA GLU A 133 -20.43 26.13 -6.89
C GLU A 133 -18.90 26.00 -6.99
N GLY A 134 -18.43 25.22 -7.96
CA GLY A 134 -17.01 24.94 -8.18
C GLY A 134 -16.44 23.81 -7.34
N PHE A 135 -17.25 23.14 -6.51
CA PHE A 135 -16.88 21.90 -5.85
C PHE A 135 -17.33 20.68 -6.65
N ASP A 136 -16.57 19.59 -6.51
CA ASP A 136 -16.94 18.25 -6.98
C ASP A 136 -16.64 17.24 -5.87
N TYR A 137 -17.06 15.98 -6.01
CA TYR A 137 -16.74 14.93 -5.04
C TYR A 137 -15.57 14.05 -5.49
N VAL A 138 -14.88 13.49 -4.51
CA VAL A 138 -13.80 12.51 -4.66
C VAL A 138 -14.21 11.24 -3.92
N ILE A 139 -14.02 10.09 -4.59
CA ILE A 139 -14.22 8.76 -4.01
C ILE A 139 -12.84 8.23 -3.65
N GLU A 140 -12.56 8.12 -2.35
CA GLU A 140 -11.32 7.58 -1.82
C GLU A 140 -11.51 6.09 -1.49
N PRO A 141 -10.97 5.16 -2.28
CA PRO A 141 -11.17 3.73 -2.07
C PRO A 141 -10.37 3.21 -0.88
N TRP A 142 -10.99 2.41 -0.03
CA TRP A 142 -10.39 1.87 1.19
C TRP A 142 -10.59 0.35 1.29
N PRO A 143 -9.64 -0.38 1.91
CA PRO A 143 -9.90 -1.73 2.37
C PRO A 143 -11.14 -1.73 3.28
N TYR A 144 -11.95 -2.79 3.17
CA TYR A 144 -13.09 -2.98 4.07
C TYR A 144 -12.67 -3.40 5.49
N GLY A 145 -11.49 -4.00 5.63
CA GLY A 145 -10.96 -4.49 6.90
C GLY A 145 -11.35 -5.94 7.20
N GLY A 146 -11.36 -6.29 8.48
CA GLY A 146 -11.65 -7.65 8.94
C GLY A 146 -13.11 -8.06 8.74
N ARG A 147 -13.38 -9.36 8.87
CA ARG A 147 -14.75 -9.89 8.84
C ARG A 147 -15.58 -9.25 9.94
N ASP A 148 -16.73 -8.69 9.60
CA ASP A 148 -17.76 -8.42 10.60
C ASP A 148 -18.43 -9.75 10.97
N ARG A 149 -18.97 -9.86 12.19
CA ARG A 149 -19.71 -11.03 12.66
C ARG A 149 -20.97 -11.32 11.84
N VAL A 150 -21.38 -10.36 11.01
CA VAL A 150 -22.64 -10.38 10.23
C VAL A 150 -22.38 -10.49 8.72
N THR A 151 -21.15 -10.22 8.25
CA THR A 151 -20.81 -10.33 6.83
C THR A 151 -20.46 -11.76 6.47
N ASP A 152 -20.84 -12.18 5.27
CA ASP A 152 -20.38 -13.45 4.70
C ASP A 152 -18.87 -13.41 4.37
N ASP A 153 -18.34 -14.48 3.78
CA ASP A 153 -16.93 -14.56 3.38
C ASP A 153 -16.60 -13.75 2.11
N SER A 154 -17.49 -12.86 1.65
CA SER A 154 -17.27 -12.06 0.43
C SER A 154 -16.17 -11.01 0.61
N ARG A 155 -15.51 -10.68 -0.50
CA ARG A 155 -14.53 -9.60 -0.59
C ARG A 155 -15.24 -8.27 -0.75
N TYR A 156 -15.19 -7.42 0.26
CA TYR A 156 -15.77 -6.08 0.24
C TYR A 156 -14.71 -4.99 0.10
N PHE A 157 -15.12 -3.86 -0.46
CA PHE A 157 -14.40 -2.59 -0.44
C PHE A 157 -15.33 -1.50 0.10
N GLN A 158 -14.76 -0.45 0.67
CA GLN A 158 -15.51 0.71 1.11
C GLN A 158 -14.89 1.99 0.55
N GLY A 159 -15.64 3.08 0.51
CA GLY A 159 -15.14 4.37 0.01
C GLY A 159 -15.40 5.47 1.03
N LEU A 160 -14.39 6.29 1.29
CA LEU A 160 -14.60 7.57 1.97
C LEU A 160 -14.87 8.63 0.91
N ILE A 161 -15.89 9.45 1.14
CA ILE A 161 -16.29 10.47 0.18
C ILE A 161 -15.90 11.84 0.71
N PHE A 162 -15.29 12.64 -0.15
CA PHE A 162 -14.89 14.00 0.15
C PHE A 162 -15.40 14.94 -0.95
N ALA A 163 -15.52 16.22 -0.63
CA ALA A 163 -15.64 17.27 -1.63
C ALA A 163 -14.25 17.87 -1.92
N GLN A 164 -14.05 18.37 -3.13
CA GLN A 164 -12.84 19.06 -3.54
C GLN A 164 -13.20 20.40 -4.18
N ASP A 165 -12.55 21.46 -3.74
CA ASP A 165 -12.66 22.77 -4.37
C ASP A 165 -11.87 22.79 -5.69
N LYS A 166 -12.57 22.74 -6.82
CA LYS A 166 -11.95 22.72 -8.16
C LYS A 166 -11.66 24.13 -8.68
N ARG A 167 -12.05 25.21 -7.98
CA ARG A 167 -11.92 26.60 -8.48
C ARG A 167 -10.48 27.03 -8.69
N SER A 168 -9.54 26.44 -7.95
CA SER A 168 -8.10 26.66 -8.14
C SER A 168 -7.58 26.09 -9.47
N GLY A 169 -8.31 25.14 -10.07
CA GLY A 169 -7.84 24.35 -11.21
C GLY A 169 -6.68 23.40 -10.87
N ASN A 170 -6.25 23.33 -9.60
CA ASN A 170 -5.17 22.46 -9.17
C ASN A 170 -5.73 21.07 -8.80
N PRO A 171 -5.34 20.00 -9.51
CA PRO A 171 -5.86 18.66 -9.24
C PRO A 171 -5.47 18.12 -7.86
N ASP A 172 -4.39 18.65 -7.28
CA ASP A 172 -3.81 18.17 -6.01
C ASP A 172 -4.41 18.92 -4.78
N SER A 173 -5.37 19.83 -4.98
CA SER A 173 -6.05 20.59 -3.90
C SER A 173 -6.61 19.66 -2.82
N ASN A 174 -6.44 20.05 -1.55
CA ASN A 174 -6.76 19.17 -0.42
C ASN A 174 -8.27 18.91 -0.26
N PHE A 175 -8.73 17.76 -0.74
CA PHE A 175 -10.12 17.31 -0.57
C PHE A 175 -10.40 16.75 0.84
N TYR A 176 -9.39 16.32 1.61
CA TYR A 176 -9.58 15.78 2.96
C TYR A 176 -10.21 16.78 3.94
N ALA A 177 -10.14 18.08 3.62
CA ALA A 177 -10.76 19.14 4.41
C ALA A 177 -12.30 19.15 4.36
N TYR A 178 -12.93 18.40 3.44
CA TYR A 178 -14.37 18.47 3.18
C TYR A 178 -15.02 17.07 3.16
N PRO A 179 -15.07 16.34 4.28
CA PRO A 179 -15.68 15.01 4.32
C PRO A 179 -17.19 15.03 4.06
N ILE A 180 -17.67 14.04 3.31
CA ILE A 180 -19.09 13.76 3.08
C ILE A 180 -19.45 12.46 3.83
N PRO A 181 -20.44 12.47 4.75
CA PRO A 181 -20.66 11.42 5.74
C PRO A 181 -21.41 10.18 5.21
N ILE A 182 -21.05 9.70 4.03
CA ILE A 182 -21.54 8.44 3.46
C ILE A 182 -20.37 7.52 3.08
N ILE A 183 -20.58 6.22 3.21
CA ILE A 183 -19.62 5.18 2.82
C ILE A 183 -20.31 4.20 1.87
N PRO A 184 -20.07 4.28 0.55
CA PRO A 184 -20.45 3.19 -0.34
C PRO A 184 -19.67 1.92 -0.01
N VAL A 185 -20.37 0.80 0.09
CA VAL A 185 -19.77 -0.53 0.25
C VAL A 185 -20.02 -1.36 -1.00
N MET A 186 -18.94 -1.86 -1.59
CA MET A 186 -18.97 -2.68 -2.79
C MET A 186 -18.72 -4.15 -2.47
N ASP A 187 -19.56 -5.04 -2.99
CA ASP A 187 -19.22 -6.45 -3.15
C ASP A 187 -18.32 -6.59 -4.38
N TYR A 188 -17.05 -6.94 -4.17
CA TYR A 188 -16.05 -6.97 -5.23
C TYR A 188 -16.38 -8.02 -6.29
N HIS A 189 -16.87 -9.20 -5.90
CA HIS A 189 -17.15 -10.27 -6.86
C HIS A 189 -18.38 -9.94 -7.72
N LYS A 190 -19.40 -9.32 -7.14
CA LYS A 190 -20.60 -8.88 -7.88
C LYS A 190 -20.38 -7.61 -8.69
N ARG A 191 -19.34 -6.83 -8.37
CA ARG A 191 -19.09 -5.50 -8.97
C ARG A 191 -20.27 -4.55 -8.77
N GLU A 192 -20.80 -4.53 -7.54
CA GLU A 192 -22.01 -3.79 -7.20
C GLU A 192 -21.85 -3.06 -5.86
N ILE A 193 -22.35 -1.83 -5.79
CA ILE A 193 -22.53 -1.12 -4.51
C ILE A 193 -23.77 -1.69 -3.83
N VAL A 194 -23.56 -2.49 -2.79
CA VAL A 194 -24.63 -3.26 -2.12
C VAL A 194 -25.30 -2.48 -0.99
N ARG A 195 -24.65 -1.42 -0.48
CA ARG A 195 -25.23 -0.50 0.49
C ARG A 195 -24.47 0.82 0.55
N ILE A 196 -25.11 1.82 1.14
CA ILE A 196 -24.51 3.09 1.54
C ILE A 196 -24.64 3.20 3.05
N ASP A 197 -23.51 3.11 3.75
CA ASP A 197 -23.45 3.32 5.18
C ASP A 197 -23.43 4.82 5.47
N LYS A 198 -24.15 5.23 6.52
CA LYS A 198 -24.33 6.62 6.92
C LYS A 198 -23.56 6.89 8.20
N LEU A 199 -22.75 7.93 8.21
CA LEU A 199 -21.90 8.25 9.36
C LEU A 199 -22.56 9.28 10.27
N ALA A 200 -22.51 9.04 11.57
CA ALA A 200 -22.85 10.06 12.55
C ALA A 200 -21.79 11.16 12.50
N THR A 201 -22.23 12.41 12.28
CA THR A 201 -21.36 13.60 12.23
C THR A 201 -21.39 14.40 13.53
N GLY A 202 -22.12 13.90 14.52
CA GLY A 202 -22.28 14.51 15.83
C GLY A 202 -21.02 14.45 16.69
N GLY A 203 -20.98 15.29 17.71
CA GLY A 203 -19.91 15.38 18.70
C GLY A 203 -20.23 14.64 20.00
N LYS A 204 -19.59 15.07 21.08
CA LYS A 204 -19.75 14.47 22.41
C LYS A 204 -21.21 14.56 22.89
N GLY A 205 -21.87 13.42 23.00
CA GLY A 205 -23.25 13.30 23.48
C GLY A 205 -24.28 13.01 22.38
N ASP A 206 -23.87 13.06 21.11
CA ASP A 206 -24.73 12.68 19.99
C ASP A 206 -24.82 11.16 19.83
N PRO A 207 -25.88 10.62 19.19
CA PRO A 207 -26.00 9.19 18.93
C PRO A 207 -24.86 8.65 18.08
N LEU A 208 -24.43 7.42 18.36
CA LEU A 208 -23.40 6.72 17.57
C LEU A 208 -23.92 6.22 16.21
N THR A 209 -25.19 6.47 15.90
CA THR A 209 -25.84 6.03 14.66
C THR A 209 -26.48 7.25 14.03
N ALA A 210 -26.23 7.45 12.74
CA ALA A 210 -26.85 8.54 12.02
C ALA A 210 -28.35 8.29 11.80
N SER A 211 -29.15 9.31 12.01
CA SER A 211 -30.55 9.40 11.58
C SER A 211 -30.62 10.14 10.24
N ASP A 212 -31.69 9.91 9.47
CA ASP A 212 -31.95 10.66 8.22
C ASP A 212 -32.04 12.18 8.46
N SER A 213 -32.46 12.60 9.67
CA SER A 213 -32.49 14.00 10.09
C SER A 213 -31.11 14.64 10.24
N ASP A 214 -30.05 13.86 10.36
CA ASP A 214 -28.69 14.35 10.66
C ASP A 214 -27.97 14.80 9.37
N PHE A 215 -28.49 14.41 8.21
CA PHE A 215 -27.94 14.74 6.90
C PHE A 215 -28.55 16.03 6.38
N LYS A 216 -27.89 17.15 6.66
CA LYS A 216 -28.22 18.46 6.08
C LYS A 216 -27.75 18.50 4.62
N GLU A 217 -28.50 19.20 3.77
CA GLU A 217 -28.11 19.44 2.37
C GLU A 217 -26.74 20.15 2.29
N ASP A 218 -26.50 21.13 3.16
CA ASP A 218 -25.22 21.84 3.31
C ASP A 218 -24.30 21.10 4.28
N VAL A 219 -23.69 20.01 3.80
CA VAL A 219 -22.89 19.12 4.63
C VAL A 219 -21.47 19.64 4.89
N ILE A 220 -20.94 20.47 4.00
CA ILE A 220 -19.57 21.01 4.10
C ILE A 220 -19.51 22.51 4.43
N GLY A 221 -20.64 23.18 4.63
CA GLY A 221 -20.66 24.63 4.91
C GLY A 221 -19.96 25.05 6.20
N HIS A 222 -19.72 24.10 7.12
CA HIS A 222 -18.94 24.31 8.34
C HIS A 222 -17.43 24.08 8.15
N CYS A 223 -17.02 23.49 7.02
CA CYS A 223 -15.63 23.16 6.73
C CYS A 223 -14.86 24.42 6.30
N THR A 224 -13.56 24.43 6.56
CA THR A 224 -12.63 25.46 6.09
C THR A 224 -11.49 24.82 5.33
N THR A 225 -10.94 25.56 4.36
CA THR A 225 -9.79 25.09 3.59
C THR A 225 -8.58 24.75 4.48
N ALA A 226 -7.87 23.67 4.14
CA ALA A 226 -6.65 23.21 4.78
C ALA A 226 -5.58 22.86 3.74
N GLU A 227 -5.38 23.74 2.76
CA GLU A 227 -4.42 23.50 1.68
C GLU A 227 -2.99 23.30 2.19
N TYR A 228 -2.29 22.36 1.56
CA TYR A 228 -0.86 22.12 1.76
C TYR A 228 -0.01 22.54 0.55
N ILE A 229 -0.64 22.85 -0.58
CA ILE A 229 0.04 23.27 -1.81
C ILE A 229 0.56 24.71 -1.64
N PRO A 230 1.88 24.95 -1.81
CA PRO A 230 2.48 26.28 -1.66
C PRO A 230 1.72 27.41 -2.34
N GLU A 231 1.27 27.20 -3.57
CA GLU A 231 0.57 28.18 -4.41
C GLU A 231 -0.86 28.45 -3.94
N LEU A 232 -1.46 27.56 -3.13
CA LEU A 232 -2.82 27.67 -2.62
C LEU A 232 -2.88 28.15 -1.16
N LEU A 233 -1.73 28.31 -0.49
CA LEU A 233 -1.68 28.80 0.87
C LEU A 233 -2.15 30.26 0.94
N PRO A 234 -3.16 30.62 1.76
CA PRO A 234 -3.68 31.98 1.83
C PRO A 234 -2.64 33.05 2.19
N LYS A 235 -1.57 32.66 2.89
CA LYS A 235 -0.46 33.53 3.32
C LYS A 235 0.85 33.26 2.57
N GLY A 236 0.83 32.39 1.57
CA GLY A 236 2.03 31.89 0.90
C GLY A 236 2.95 31.08 1.83
N THR A 237 4.14 30.77 1.31
CA THR A 237 5.19 30.05 2.05
C THR A 237 6.08 31.01 2.86
N ARG A 238 6.88 30.44 3.76
CA ARG A 238 7.90 31.16 4.51
C ARG A 238 9.02 31.62 3.56
N ASN A 239 9.40 32.89 3.63
CA ASN A 239 10.41 33.51 2.76
C ASN A 239 11.69 33.92 3.52
N ASP A 240 11.82 33.52 4.78
CA ASP A 240 12.90 33.91 5.70
C ASP A 240 13.93 32.80 5.94
N LEU A 241 13.72 31.62 5.35
CA LEU A 241 14.71 30.53 5.40
C LEU A 241 15.91 30.86 4.51
N LYS A 242 17.10 30.86 5.12
CA LYS A 242 18.36 30.92 4.40
C LYS A 242 18.73 29.54 3.87
N GLU A 243 19.45 29.52 2.75
CA GLU A 243 19.94 28.31 2.11
C GLU A 243 20.87 27.50 3.04
N LEU A 244 20.67 26.18 3.07
CA LEU A 244 21.54 25.22 3.75
C LEU A 244 22.20 24.31 2.70
N ASN A 245 23.52 24.42 2.58
CA ASN A 245 24.30 23.61 1.66
C ASN A 245 25.00 22.46 2.40
N VAL A 246 24.66 21.21 2.05
CA VAL A 246 25.31 20.00 2.56
C VAL A 246 26.22 19.42 1.47
N LEU A 247 27.53 19.55 1.64
CA LEU A 247 28.53 19.12 0.65
C LEU A 247 29.43 18.03 1.21
N GLN A 248 29.70 17.01 0.39
CA GLN A 248 30.73 16.00 0.63
C GLN A 248 31.74 16.03 -0.53
N PRO A 249 32.74 16.94 -0.51
CA PRO A 249 33.67 17.12 -1.63
C PRO A 249 34.45 15.86 -2.02
N ASN A 250 34.58 14.92 -1.07
CA ASN A 250 35.28 13.65 -1.25
C ASN A 250 34.31 12.46 -1.41
N GLY A 251 33.03 12.73 -1.67
CA GLY A 251 31.98 11.72 -1.76
C GLY A 251 31.53 11.16 -0.40
N PRO A 252 30.58 10.23 -0.41
CA PRO A 252 30.10 9.57 0.80
C PRO A 252 31.18 8.66 1.40
N SER A 253 31.15 8.51 2.73
CA SER A 253 32.07 7.60 3.43
C SER A 253 31.59 6.14 3.45
N PHE A 254 30.43 5.85 2.87
CA PHE A 254 29.94 4.48 2.71
C PHE A 254 30.28 3.96 1.31
N LYS A 255 30.39 2.64 1.18
CA LYS A 255 30.53 1.95 -0.10
C LYS A 255 29.33 1.03 -0.30
N VAL A 256 28.89 0.92 -1.55
CA VAL A 256 27.86 -0.04 -1.97
C VAL A 256 28.48 -0.96 -3.02
N SER A 257 28.22 -2.27 -2.92
CA SER A 257 28.67 -3.25 -3.92
C SER A 257 27.98 -3.06 -5.27
N GLN A 258 28.54 -3.67 -6.33
CA GLN A 258 28.00 -3.60 -7.69
C GLN A 258 26.60 -4.20 -7.83
N ASP A 259 26.23 -5.17 -6.99
CA ASP A 259 24.89 -5.76 -6.94
C ASP A 259 23.91 -4.96 -6.06
N GLU A 260 24.30 -3.73 -5.69
CA GLU A 260 23.51 -2.73 -4.95
C GLU A 260 22.96 -3.19 -3.59
N SER A 261 23.52 -4.27 -3.04
CA SER A 261 23.01 -4.89 -1.81
C SER A 261 23.93 -4.70 -0.62
N LEU A 262 25.25 -4.95 -0.74
CA LEU A 262 26.18 -4.85 0.38
C LEU A 262 26.59 -3.40 0.64
N VAL A 263 26.41 -2.94 1.88
CA VAL A 263 26.81 -1.63 2.36
C VAL A 263 27.91 -1.78 3.41
N GLU A 264 28.98 -1.01 3.25
CA GLU A 264 30.07 -0.89 4.22
C GLU A 264 30.24 0.57 4.63
N TRP A 265 30.15 0.86 5.93
CA TRP A 265 30.20 2.22 6.45
C TRP A 265 30.66 2.27 7.90
N GLN A 266 31.79 2.94 8.19
CA GLN A 266 32.24 3.17 9.58
C GLN A 266 32.23 1.89 10.45
N LYS A 267 32.87 0.82 9.94
CA LYS A 267 32.92 -0.54 10.52
C LYS A 267 31.62 -1.35 10.49
N TRP A 268 30.51 -0.75 10.07
CA TRP A 268 29.30 -1.50 9.76
C TRP A 268 29.44 -2.21 8.42
N ARG A 269 28.88 -3.41 8.37
CA ARG A 269 28.69 -4.18 7.14
C ARG A 269 27.30 -4.81 7.20
N PHE A 270 26.46 -4.57 6.21
CA PHE A 270 25.11 -5.13 6.15
C PHE A 270 24.61 -5.15 4.72
N ARG A 271 23.54 -5.89 4.46
CA ARG A 271 22.93 -6.00 3.14
C ARG A 271 21.54 -5.38 3.12
N VAL A 272 21.27 -4.51 2.17
CA VAL A 272 19.94 -3.96 1.92
C VAL A 272 19.24 -4.84 0.90
N GLY A 273 17.98 -5.16 1.17
CA GLY A 273 17.06 -5.82 0.27
C GLY A 273 15.72 -5.09 0.27
N PHE A 274 14.85 -5.49 -0.64
CA PHE A 274 13.50 -4.98 -0.77
C PHE A 274 12.54 -6.15 -0.99
N ASN A 275 11.31 -6.04 -0.49
CA ASN A 275 10.19 -6.84 -0.96
C ASN A 275 8.90 -5.98 -0.88
N PRO A 276 7.90 -6.25 -1.74
CA PRO A 276 6.68 -5.43 -1.81
C PRO A 276 5.87 -5.37 -0.51
N ARG A 277 6.02 -6.34 0.40
CA ARG A 277 5.28 -6.39 1.66
C ARG A 277 5.90 -5.56 2.79
N GLU A 278 7.20 -5.71 3.00
CA GLU A 278 7.94 -5.11 4.12
C GLU A 278 8.68 -3.82 3.72
N GLY A 279 8.77 -3.55 2.41
CA GLY A 279 9.63 -2.51 1.87
C GLY A 279 11.12 -2.87 2.07
N ALA A 280 11.88 -1.94 2.66
CA ALA A 280 13.30 -2.14 2.91
C ALA A 280 13.54 -3.19 4.01
N THR A 281 14.44 -4.14 3.73
CA THR A 281 14.91 -5.15 4.66
C THR A 281 16.42 -5.07 4.81
N ILE A 282 16.94 -5.35 5.99
CA ILE A 282 18.38 -5.32 6.28
C ILE A 282 18.81 -6.71 6.75
N HIS A 283 19.87 -7.24 6.15
CA HIS A 283 20.36 -8.60 6.37
C HIS A 283 21.84 -8.59 6.75
N ASP A 284 22.29 -9.68 7.37
CA ASP A 284 23.72 -9.96 7.60
C ASP A 284 24.46 -8.77 8.27
N ILE A 285 23.91 -8.27 9.39
CA ILE A 285 24.35 -7.03 10.03
C ILE A 285 25.50 -7.31 10.99
N TYR A 286 26.65 -6.70 10.69
CA TYR A 286 27.90 -6.81 11.43
C TYR A 286 28.42 -5.44 11.84
N TYR A 287 29.09 -5.39 12.99
CA TYR A 287 29.85 -4.24 13.44
C TYR A 287 31.23 -4.69 13.92
N ASP A 288 32.28 -4.14 13.29
CA ASP A 288 33.68 -4.42 13.63
C ASP A 288 33.98 -5.94 13.68
N GLY A 289 33.52 -6.66 12.65
CA GLY A 289 33.70 -8.10 12.51
C GLY A 289 32.79 -8.98 13.37
N ARG A 290 31.90 -8.39 14.20
CA ARG A 290 30.98 -9.14 15.07
C ARG A 290 29.57 -9.11 14.53
N SER A 291 28.91 -10.28 14.47
CA SER A 291 27.51 -10.40 14.09
C SER A 291 26.61 -9.72 15.13
N ILE A 292 25.65 -8.93 14.67
CA ILE A 292 24.69 -8.20 15.52
C ILE A 292 23.27 -8.74 15.28
N LEU A 293 22.81 -8.74 14.02
CA LEU A 293 21.48 -9.20 13.63
C LEU A 293 21.55 -9.94 12.30
N TYR A 294 20.77 -11.01 12.17
CA TYR A 294 20.67 -11.76 10.91
C TYR A 294 19.77 -11.05 9.89
N ARG A 295 18.62 -10.53 10.35
CA ARG A 295 17.61 -9.86 9.53
C ARG A 295 16.84 -8.86 10.37
N LEU A 296 16.54 -7.69 9.82
CA LEU A 296 15.73 -6.62 10.39
C LEU A 296 14.75 -6.10 9.33
N SER A 297 13.48 -5.94 9.70
CA SER A 297 12.43 -5.40 8.84
C SER A 297 11.28 -4.82 9.67
N ILE A 298 10.43 -4.02 9.02
CA ILE A 298 9.09 -3.69 9.52
C ILE A 298 8.14 -4.76 8.97
N SER A 299 7.75 -5.71 9.81
CA SER A 299 6.98 -6.87 9.35
C SER A 299 5.51 -6.55 9.08
N GLU A 300 4.95 -5.56 9.77
CA GLU A 300 3.54 -5.20 9.68
C GLU A 300 3.31 -3.79 10.22
N MET A 301 2.30 -3.09 9.70
CA MET A 301 1.84 -1.81 10.24
C MET A 301 0.31 -1.81 10.22
N ILE A 302 -0.30 -1.64 11.39
CA ILE A 302 -1.75 -1.57 11.54
C ILE A 302 -2.11 -0.17 12.01
N LEU A 303 -3.00 0.49 11.27
CA LEU A 303 -3.63 1.74 11.68
C LEU A 303 -5.04 1.42 12.17
N ASP A 304 -5.23 1.40 13.50
CA ASP A 304 -6.54 1.27 14.12
C ASP A 304 -7.23 2.63 14.15
N ILE A 305 -8.11 2.88 13.17
CA ILE A 305 -8.90 4.11 13.10
C ILE A 305 -10.24 3.88 13.76
N ARG A 306 -10.53 4.68 14.77
CA ARG A 306 -11.77 4.61 15.53
C ARG A 306 -12.79 5.60 15.01
N PHE A 307 -13.66 5.11 14.14
CA PHE A 307 -14.92 5.79 13.84
C PHE A 307 -15.98 5.32 14.84
N ILE A 308 -16.32 6.15 15.83
CA ILE A 308 -17.46 5.86 16.72
C ILE A 308 -18.76 6.23 15.99
N ALA A 309 -19.08 5.50 14.92
CA ALA A 309 -20.29 5.73 14.12
C ALA A 309 -21.10 4.44 13.84
N ASN A 310 -20.73 3.31 14.46
CA ASN A 310 -21.58 2.12 14.50
C ASN A 310 -21.15 1.18 15.65
N LYS A 311 -22.11 0.40 16.18
CA LYS A 311 -22.05 -0.42 17.42
C LYS A 311 -20.88 -1.42 17.58
N HIS A 312 -19.90 -1.49 16.68
CA HIS A 312 -19.02 -2.66 16.57
C HIS A 312 -17.51 -2.43 16.71
N LEU A 313 -17.02 -1.21 16.99
CA LEU A 313 -15.62 -1.02 17.40
C LEU A 313 -15.51 -0.06 18.58
N ILE A 314 -14.88 -0.51 19.67
CA ILE A 314 -14.55 0.28 20.86
C ILE A 314 -13.05 0.58 20.79
N LEU A 315 -12.65 1.86 21.00
CA LEU A 315 -11.63 2.27 22.00
C LEU A 315 -11.10 3.75 21.94
N GLU A 316 -11.75 4.83 21.47
CA GLU A 316 -11.23 6.25 21.48
C GLU A 316 -9.95 6.62 20.66
N MET A 317 -10.07 7.65 19.79
CA MET A 317 -9.05 8.65 19.37
C MET A 317 -9.79 9.88 18.78
N GLU A 318 -9.25 11.10 18.89
CA GLU A 318 -9.90 12.35 18.44
C GLU A 318 -9.69 12.63 16.93
N VAL A 319 -10.77 13.01 16.23
CA VAL A 319 -10.84 13.28 14.77
C VAL A 319 -9.79 14.26 14.21
N PRO A 320 -9.36 15.33 14.93
CA PRO A 320 -8.32 16.24 14.44
C PRO A 320 -6.95 15.56 14.23
N GLU A 321 -6.61 14.55 15.03
CA GLU A 321 -5.32 13.85 14.94
C GLU A 321 -5.26 12.89 13.74
N ILE A 322 -6.42 12.40 13.30
CA ILE A 322 -6.55 11.45 12.17
C ILE A 322 -6.29 12.16 10.84
N VAL A 323 -6.92 13.32 10.63
CA VAL A 323 -6.68 14.12 9.41
C VAL A 323 -5.21 14.55 9.34
N GLN A 324 -4.62 14.91 10.47
CA GLN A 324 -3.21 15.27 10.51
C GLN A 324 -2.31 14.06 10.18
N THR A 325 -2.61 12.87 10.69
CA THR A 325 -1.82 11.65 10.41
C THR A 325 -1.95 11.19 8.95
N ILE A 326 -3.16 11.23 8.37
CA ILE A 326 -3.41 10.87 6.97
C ILE A 326 -2.73 11.86 6.03
N CYS A 327 -2.87 13.18 6.28
CA CYS A 327 -2.18 14.20 5.49
C CYS A 327 -0.65 14.06 5.54
N HIS A 328 -0.07 13.60 6.66
CA HIS A 328 1.39 13.37 6.74
C HIS A 328 1.82 12.15 5.90
N LEU A 329 1.02 11.08 5.84
CA LEU A 329 1.36 9.87 5.10
C LEU A 329 1.20 10.05 3.58
N ASP A 330 0.16 10.76 3.13
CA ASP A 330 0.00 11.08 1.71
C ASP A 330 0.99 12.14 1.25
N ALA A 331 1.38 13.08 2.12
CA ALA A 331 2.49 13.98 1.82
C ALA A 331 3.80 13.21 1.65
N ILE A 332 4.04 12.16 2.45
CA ILE A 332 5.19 11.27 2.28
C ILE A 332 5.07 10.48 0.96
N ALA A 333 3.91 9.91 0.64
CA ALA A 333 3.68 9.19 -0.61
C ALA A 333 3.84 10.10 -1.85
N TRP A 334 3.35 11.34 -1.79
CA TRP A 334 3.51 12.35 -2.83
C TRP A 334 4.99 12.75 -3.00
N VAL A 335 5.72 13.02 -1.90
CA VAL A 335 7.17 13.30 -1.93
C VAL A 335 7.94 12.13 -2.56
N LEU A 336 7.58 10.88 -2.22
CA LEU A 336 8.19 9.69 -2.80
C LEU A 336 7.87 9.55 -4.31
N SER A 337 6.63 9.83 -4.73
CA SER A 337 6.22 9.80 -6.14
C SER A 337 6.90 10.87 -7.00
N LYS A 338 7.25 12.02 -6.41
CA LYS A 338 7.98 13.10 -7.09
C LYS A 338 9.47 12.80 -7.18
N TYR A 339 10.02 12.00 -6.26
CA TYR A 339 11.42 11.55 -6.28
C TYR A 339 11.73 10.70 -7.52
N ASP A 340 10.78 9.87 -7.99
CA ASP A 340 10.93 9.09 -9.24
C ASP A 340 11.00 9.97 -10.49
N LYS A 341 10.41 11.18 -10.47
CA LYS A 341 10.49 12.13 -11.59
C LYS A 341 11.80 12.91 -11.66
N ILE A 342 12.60 12.91 -10.59
CA ILE A 342 13.90 13.61 -10.55
C ILE A 342 15.06 12.71 -11.05
N ARG A 343 14.77 11.44 -11.35
CA ARG A 343 15.76 10.46 -11.82
C ARG A 343 15.86 10.26 -13.34
N ASN A 344 15.20 11.10 -14.14
CA ASN A 344 15.34 11.12 -15.60
C ASN A 344 16.04 12.39 -16.08
#